data_AF-A0A330MP88-F1
#
_entry.id   AF-A0A330MP88-F1
#
_cell.length_a   1.000
_cell.length_b   1.000
_cell.length_c   1.000
_cell.angle_alpha   90.00
_cell.angle_beta   90.00
_cell.angle_gamma   90.00
#
_symmetry.space_group_name_H-M   'P 1'
#
loop_
_entity.id
_entity.type
_entity.pdbx_description
1 polymer ?
#
loop_
_entity_poly.entity_id
_entity_poly.type
_entity_poly.pdbx_seq_one_letter_code
_entity_poly.pdbx_strand_id
1 'polypeptide(L)'
;MEAKSSIAYLRAKKKVETLKGFYSHFTVYILVNTGIILVSANVFNDKPIDFADWGNYVTAFFWGFGIVFHALYVFYVMNIENNIFKRWEEKKIKQFLEED
;
A
#
# COMPACT_ATOMS: atom_id res chain seq x y z
N MET A 1 -6.95 31.10 -9.95
CA MET A 1 -7.87 30.12 -9.31
C MET A 1 -7.73 28.73 -9.94
N GLU A 2 -7.58 28.62 -11.26
CA GLU A 2 -7.41 27.34 -11.96
C GLU A 2 -6.18 26.51 -11.54
N ALA A 3 -5.02 27.13 -11.35
CA ALA A 3 -3.80 26.42 -10.94
C ALA A 3 -3.90 25.75 -9.55
N LYS A 4 -4.69 26.30 -8.62
CA LYS A 4 -4.94 25.67 -7.31
C LYS A 4 -5.81 24.42 -7.44
N SER A 5 -6.79 24.45 -8.35
CA SER A 5 -7.67 23.32 -8.65
C SER A 5 -6.88 22.15 -9.28
N SER A 6 -5.99 22.44 -10.23
CA SER A 6 -5.17 21.42 -10.88
C SER A 6 -4.19 20.73 -9.92
N ILE A 7 -3.54 21.47 -9.02
CA ILE A 7 -2.62 20.89 -8.02
C ILE A 7 -3.38 20.01 -7.00
N ALA A 8 -4.54 20.46 -6.53
CA ALA A 8 -5.38 19.66 -5.63
C ALA A 8 -5.84 18.36 -6.30
N TYR A 9 -6.24 18.45 -7.57
CA TYR A 9 -6.63 17.30 -8.38
C TYR A 9 -5.46 16.30 -8.57
N LEU A 10 -4.26 16.78 -8.95
CA LEU A 10 -3.09 15.92 -9.12
C LEU A 10 -2.69 15.19 -7.83
N ARG A 11 -2.80 15.86 -6.68
CA ARG A 11 -2.57 15.24 -5.36
C ARG A 11 -3.60 14.16 -5.06
N ALA A 12 -4.88 14.43 -5.30
CA ALA A 12 -5.93 13.44 -5.13
C ALA A 12 -5.74 12.23 -6.06
N LYS A 13 -5.35 12.49 -7.32
CA LYS A 13 -5.05 11.45 -8.31
C LYS A 13 -3.89 10.56 -7.87
N LYS A 14 -2.76 11.13 -7.44
CA LYS A 14 -1.60 10.37 -6.93
C LYS A 14 -2.00 9.47 -5.76
N LYS A 15 -2.81 9.99 -4.82
CA LYS A 15 -3.32 9.19 -3.69
C LYS A 15 -4.14 7.99 -4.15
N VAL A 16 -5.07 8.19 -5.07
CA VAL A 16 -5.92 7.12 -5.61
C VAL A 16 -5.09 6.08 -6.34
N GLU A 17 -4.11 6.49 -7.14
CA GLU A 17 -3.22 5.57 -7.87
C GLU A 17 -2.37 4.74 -6.91
N THR A 18 -1.76 5.36 -5.90
CA THR A 18 -1.01 4.64 -4.85
C THR A 18 -1.88 3.65 -4.10
N LEU A 19 -3.11 4.02 -3.75
CA LEU A 19 -4.04 3.15 -3.04
C LEU A 19 -4.49 1.97 -3.90
N LYS A 20 -4.79 2.21 -5.18
CA LYS A 20 -5.14 1.15 -6.15
C LYS A 20 -4.00 0.15 -6.33
N GLY A 21 -2.76 0.62 -6.40
CA GLY A 21 -1.57 -0.24 -6.47
C GLY A 21 -1.49 -1.16 -5.25
N PHE A 22 -1.64 -0.61 -4.05
CA PHE A 22 -1.64 -1.39 -2.82
C PHE A 22 -2.76 -2.43 -2.77
N TYR A 23 -4.01 -2.05 -3.06
CA TYR A 23 -5.14 -2.98 -3.04
C TYR A 23 -4.98 -4.10 -4.06
N SER A 24 -4.40 -3.83 -5.23
CA SER A 24 -4.08 -4.87 -6.22
C SER A 24 -3.11 -5.89 -5.64
N HIS A 25 -1.98 -5.45 -5.09
CA HIS A 25 -1.00 -6.35 -4.46
C HIS A 25 -1.58 -7.11 -3.27
N PHE A 26 -2.36 -6.45 -2.42
CA PHE A 26 -2.99 -7.07 -1.27
C PHE A 26 -4.03 -8.13 -1.68
N THR A 27 -4.83 -7.85 -2.72
CA THR A 27 -5.81 -8.80 -3.25
C THR A 27 -5.12 -10.04 -3.82
N VAL A 28 -4.07 -9.85 -4.63
CA VAL A 28 -3.27 -10.95 -5.18
C VAL A 28 -2.64 -11.78 -4.05
N TYR A 29 -2.10 -11.11 -3.03
CA TYR A 29 -1.54 -11.77 -1.86
C TYR A 29 -2.56 -12.68 -1.16
N ILE A 30 -3.79 -12.19 -0.93
CA ILE A 30 -4.85 -13.00 -0.31
C ILE A 30 -5.19 -14.20 -1.20
N LEU A 31 -5.54 -13.96 -2.47
CA LEU A 31 -6.02 -15.01 -3.37
C LEU A 31 -4.99 -16.13 -3.56
N VAL A 32 -3.73 -15.76 -3.78
CA VAL A 32 -2.65 -16.72 -4.01
C VAL A 32 -2.34 -17.49 -2.73
N ASN A 33 -2.21 -16.83 -1.58
CA ASN A 33 -1.89 -17.52 -0.33
C ASN A 33 -3.05 -18.40 0.15
N THR A 34 -4.31 -18.01 -0.06
CA THR A 34 -5.44 -18.90 0.19
C THR A 34 -5.34 -20.15 -0.66
N GLY A 35 -5.06 -20.02 -1.96
CA GLY A 35 -4.85 -21.17 -2.85
C GLY A 35 -3.73 -22.10 -2.38
N ILE A 36 -2.57 -21.53 -2.03
CA ILE A 36 -1.41 -22.28 -1.52
C ILE A 36 -1.79 -23.03 -0.23
N ILE A 37 -2.39 -22.35 0.74
CA ILE A 37 -2.78 -22.96 2.02
C ILE A 37 -3.76 -24.12 1.81
N LEU A 38 -4.77 -23.97 0.95
CA LEU A 38 -5.74 -25.03 0.68
C LEU A 38 -5.08 -26.26 0.03
N VAL A 39 -4.16 -26.04 -0.91
CA VAL A 39 -3.41 -27.14 -1.56
C VAL A 39 -2.49 -27.82 -0.56
N SER A 40 -1.71 -27.06 0.22
CA SER A 40 -0.78 -27.61 1.20
C SER A 40 -1.48 -28.33 2.36
N ALA A 41 -2.66 -27.87 2.76
CA ALA A 41 -3.51 -28.50 3.77
C ALA A 41 -4.29 -29.73 3.25
N ASN A 42 -3.98 -30.23 2.03
CA ASN A 42 -4.61 -31.40 1.41
C ASN A 42 -6.12 -31.28 1.14
N VAL A 43 -6.68 -30.08 1.04
CA VAL A 43 -8.14 -29.87 0.85
C VAL A 43 -8.67 -30.52 -0.43
N PHE A 44 -7.84 -30.65 -1.46
CA PHE A 44 -8.21 -31.18 -2.77
C PHE A 44 -7.67 -32.59 -3.04
N ASN A 45 -7.16 -33.28 -2.03
CA ASN A 45 -6.56 -34.61 -2.14
C ASN A 45 -7.32 -35.63 -1.27
N ASP A 46 -7.11 -36.93 -1.52
CA ASP A 46 -7.69 -38.02 -0.69
C ASP A 46 -7.02 -38.18 0.70
N LYS A 47 -6.09 -37.29 1.05
CA LYS A 47 -5.41 -37.28 2.35
C LYS A 47 -6.25 -36.52 3.39
N PRO A 48 -6.07 -36.79 4.69
CA PRO A 48 -6.69 -35.98 5.73
C PRO A 48 -6.32 -34.50 5.58
N ILE A 49 -7.33 -33.64 5.76
CA ILE A 49 -7.12 -32.19 5.78
C ILE A 49 -6.30 -31.84 7.02
N ASP A 50 -5.20 -31.10 6.83
CA ASP A 50 -4.32 -30.67 7.91
C ASP A 50 -3.96 -29.20 7.76
N PHE A 51 -4.70 -28.36 8.49
CA PHE A 51 -4.40 -26.94 8.64
C PHE A 51 -3.47 -26.64 9.83
N ALA A 52 -3.09 -27.63 10.64
CA ALA A 52 -2.26 -27.42 11.81
C ALA A 52 -0.77 -27.35 11.47
N ASP A 53 -0.35 -27.89 10.32
CA ASP A 53 1.03 -27.79 9.86
C ASP A 53 1.42 -26.31 9.63
N TRP A 54 2.43 -25.86 10.38
CA TRP A 54 3.03 -24.54 10.24
C TRP A 54 3.58 -24.29 8.83
N GLY A 55 4.04 -25.35 8.15
CA GLY A 55 4.54 -25.31 6.77
C GLY A 55 3.56 -24.67 5.79
N ASN A 56 2.26 -24.83 6.01
CA ASN A 56 1.20 -24.24 5.17
C ASN A 56 1.23 -22.71 5.15
N TYR A 57 1.69 -22.09 6.23
CA TYR A 57 1.63 -20.63 6.43
C TYR A 57 2.97 -19.93 6.22
N VAL A 58 4.07 -20.68 6.04
CA VAL A 58 5.42 -20.12 5.89
C VAL A 58 5.47 -19.11 4.73
N THR A 59 4.92 -19.48 3.57
CA THR A 59 4.91 -18.59 2.39
C THR A 59 4.13 -17.30 2.67
N ALA A 60 2.93 -17.42 3.24
CA ALA A 60 2.11 -16.27 3.59
C ALA A 60 2.80 -15.36 4.60
N PHE A 61 3.41 -15.94 5.63
CA PHE A 61 4.12 -15.18 6.67
C PHE A 61 5.26 -14.34 6.09
N PHE A 62 6.13 -14.93 5.27
CA PHE A 62 7.26 -14.19 4.69
C PHE A 62 6.83 -13.18 3.62
N TRP A 63 5.86 -13.51 2.79
CA TRP A 63 5.28 -12.56 1.83
C TRP A 63 4.52 -11.42 2.51
N GLY A 64 3.96 -11.69 3.70
CA GLY A 64 3.26 -10.71 4.52
C GLY A 64 4.13 -9.51 4.87
N PHE A 65 5.45 -9.69 5.07
CA PHE A 65 6.37 -8.57 5.26
C PHE A 65 6.36 -7.60 4.08
N GLY A 66 6.31 -8.11 2.84
CA GLY A 66 6.22 -7.27 1.64
C GLY A 66 4.98 -6.38 1.63
N ILE A 67 3.83 -6.94 2.05
CA ILE A 67 2.58 -6.18 2.20
C ILE A 67 2.69 -5.13 3.30
N VAL A 68 3.28 -5.48 4.45
CA VAL A 68 3.47 -4.54 5.57
C VAL A 68 4.34 -3.36 5.13
N PHE A 69 5.47 -3.61 4.46
CA PHE A 69 6.32 -2.53 3.96
C PHE A 69 5.61 -1.68 2.90
N HIS A 70 4.83 -2.29 2.01
CA HIS A 70 4.03 -1.54 1.03
C HIS A 70 2.98 -0.66 1.73
N ALA A 71 2.29 -1.19 2.74
CA ALA A 71 1.31 -0.44 3.53
C ALA A 71 1.97 0.75 4.25
N LEU A 72 3.15 0.55 4.84
CA LEU A 72 3.93 1.63 5.46
C LEU A 72 4.32 2.70 4.44
N TYR A 73 4.76 2.32 3.24
CA TYR A 73 5.06 3.25 2.15
C TYR A 73 3.83 4.06 1.74
N VAL A 74 2.70 3.40 1.53
CA VAL A 74 1.42 4.03 1.16
C VAL A 74 0.96 5.02 2.23
N PHE A 75 1.06 4.64 3.51
CA PHE A 75 0.73 5.53 4.63
C PHE A 75 1.67 6.73 4.70
N TYR A 76 2.97 6.51 4.49
CA TYR A 76 3.98 7.58 4.42
C TYR A 76 3.65 8.58 3.30
N VAL A 77 3.38 8.10 2.08
CA VAL A 77 3.01 8.94 0.93
C VAL A 77 1.71 9.71 1.21
N MET A 78 0.73 9.06 1.83
CA MET A 78 -0.56 9.70 2.13
C MET A 78 -0.47 10.79 3.20
N ASN A 79 0.27 10.56 4.29
CA ASN A 79 0.26 11.42 5.47
C ASN A 79 1.49 12.32 5.63
N ILE A 80 2.69 11.80 5.33
CA ILE A 80 3.95 12.49 5.67
C ILE A 80 4.46 13.33 4.51
N GLU A 81 4.59 12.73 3.32
CA GLU A 81 5.10 13.42 2.13
C GLU A 81 4.23 14.64 1.77
N ASN A 82 2.91 14.50 1.86
CA ASN A 82 1.97 15.55 1.46
C ASN A 82 1.86 16.71 2.46
N ASN A 83 2.19 16.52 3.73
CA ASN A 83 1.97 17.55 4.76
C ASN A 83 3.25 18.33 5.09
N ILE A 84 4.39 17.65 5.12
CA ILE A 84 5.69 18.28 5.38
C ILE A 84 6.16 19.07 4.16
N PHE A 85 6.08 18.48 2.97
CA PHE A 85 6.53 19.13 1.74
C PHE A 85 5.67 20.37 1.41
N LYS A 86 4.35 20.26 1.61
CA LYS A 86 3.42 21.37 1.40
C LYS A 86 3.65 22.54 2.37
N ARG A 87 3.93 22.27 3.66
CA ARG A 87 4.32 23.33 4.61
C ARG A 87 5.65 23.99 4.24
N TRP A 88 6.62 23.20 3.79
CA TRP A 88 7.91 23.74 3.34
C TRP A 88 7.75 24.61 2.08
N GLU A 89 6.97 24.14 1.10
CA GLU A 89 6.68 24.83 -0.15
C GLU A 89 5.92 26.15 0.12
N GLU A 90 4.87 26.12 0.96
CA GLU A 90 4.13 27.33 1.37
C GLU A 90 5.05 28.33 2.11
N LYS A 91 5.97 27.85 2.95
CA LYS A 91 6.94 28.72 3.63
C LYS A 91 7.91 29.37 2.65
N LYS A 92 8.38 28.62 1.64
CA LYS A 92 9.29 29.16 0.62
C LYS A 92 8.62 30.17 -0.30
N ILE A 93 7.38 29.90 -0.72
CA ILE A 93 6.59 30.86 -1.52
C ILE A 93 6.37 32.17 -0.74
N LYS A 94 6.10 32.08 0.57
CA LYS A 94 5.99 33.26 1.43
C LYS A 94 7.28 34.07 1.50
N GLN A 95 8.44 33.41 1.62
CA GLN A 95 9.74 34.10 1.64
C GLN A 95 9.96 34.90 0.35
N PHE A 96 9.69 34.30 -0.81
CA PHE A 96 9.84 35.01 -2.10
C PHE A 96 8.87 36.19 -2.27
N LEU A 97 7.67 36.12 -1.69
CA LEU A 97 6.69 37.22 -1.73
C LEU A 97 6.97 38.35 -0.73
N GLU A 98 7.75 38.09 0.33
CA GLU A 98 8.17 39.09 1.32
C GLU A 98 9.51 39.73 0.97
N GLU A 99 10.31 39.08 0.12
CA GLU A 99 11.58 39.59 -0.42
C GLU A 99 11.39 40.50 -1.67
N ASP A 100 10.17 40.58 -2.21
CA ASP A 100 9.72 41.53 -3.26
C ASP A 100 8.83 42.64 -2.66
#